data_AF-A0A9D8LYT1-F1
#
_entry.id   AF-A0A9D8LYT1-F1
#
_cell.length_a   1.000
_cell.length_b   1.000
_cell.length_c   1.000
_cell.angle_alpha   90.00
_cell.angle_beta   90.00
_cell.angle_gamma   90.00
#
_symmetry.space_group_name_H-M   'P 1'
#
loop_
_entity.id
_entity.type
_entity.pdbx_description
1 polymer ?
#
loop_
_entity_poly.entity_id
_entity_poly.type
_entity_poly.pdbx_seq_one_letter_code
_entity_poly.pdbx_strand_id
1 'polypeptide(L)'
;RDQLAAAGRPQAALDGTAARQLAVAPRDLAGAYVGYLMGGDGPFAPGVLTNQERDGLAASRAAYTRNGAGWDLTAEPSAAVHSYRAADGGAIVFFEIAAREHLATHGAICLKQDQGRANYGPSVPPGSYDELTRELRGPMVALVPKRGSNAQVVIAAGYVLRIAASTKPSSDSRCL
;
A
#
# COMPACT_ATOMS: atom_id res chain seq x y z
N ARG A 1 30.85 21.42 -1.95
CA ARG A 1 29.71 21.44 -2.87
C ARG A 1 29.89 20.34 -3.95
N ASP A 2 30.62 19.25 -3.63
CA ASP A 2 31.22 18.36 -4.65
C ASP A 2 31.11 16.88 -4.30
N GLN A 3 29.93 16.43 -3.85
CA GLN A 3 29.62 14.99 -3.72
C GLN A 3 28.55 14.51 -4.71
N LEU A 4 28.05 15.40 -5.59
CA LEU A 4 27.04 15.07 -6.61
C LEU A 4 27.64 14.61 -7.95
N ALA A 5 28.96 14.67 -8.14
CA ALA A 5 29.62 14.31 -9.40
C ALA A 5 29.84 12.80 -9.59
N ALA A 6 29.68 11.99 -8.53
CA ALA A 6 29.79 10.53 -8.58
C ALA A 6 28.43 9.81 -8.59
N ALA A 7 27.32 10.55 -8.68
CA ALA A 7 26.02 9.96 -8.97
C ALA A 7 26.04 9.55 -10.45
N GLY A 8 26.34 8.27 -10.69
CA GLY A 8 26.32 7.69 -12.03
C GLY A 8 25.04 8.09 -12.77
N ARG A 9 25.20 8.35 -14.08
CA ARG A 9 24.10 8.68 -15.00
C ARG A 9 22.88 7.79 -14.75
N PRO A 10 21.64 8.28 -14.93
CA PRO A 10 20.46 7.44 -14.83
C PRO A 10 20.67 6.18 -15.68
N GLN A 11 20.70 5.02 -15.00
CA GLN A 11 20.81 3.73 -15.66
C GLN A 11 19.63 3.59 -16.62
N ALA A 12 19.89 3.10 -17.83
CA ALA A 12 18.87 2.99 -18.87
C ALA A 12 17.62 2.27 -18.34
N ALA A 13 16.46 2.68 -18.85
CA ALA A 13 15.20 1.98 -18.60
C ALA A 13 15.39 0.47 -18.86
N LEU A 14 14.76 -0.35 -18.02
CA LEU A 14 14.90 -1.80 -18.14
C LEU A 14 14.31 -2.28 -19.47
N ASP A 15 15.11 -2.96 -20.29
CA ASP A 15 14.63 -3.58 -21.52
C ASP A 15 13.81 -4.86 -21.23
N GLY A 16 12.99 -5.28 -22.21
CA GLY A 16 12.08 -6.42 -22.07
C GLY A 16 12.76 -7.78 -21.87
N THR A 17 14.01 -7.95 -22.29
CA THR A 17 14.77 -9.20 -22.13
C THR A 17 15.29 -9.30 -20.69
N ALA A 18 15.81 -8.20 -20.15
CA ALA A 18 16.26 -8.10 -18.77
C ALA A 18 15.10 -8.24 -17.78
N ALA A 19 13.93 -7.68 -18.10
CA ALA A 19 12.72 -7.83 -17.29
C ALA A 19 12.35 -9.31 -17.04
N ARG A 20 12.54 -10.18 -18.03
CA ARG A 20 12.22 -11.61 -17.94
C ARG A 20 13.17 -12.39 -17.03
N GLN A 21 14.35 -11.84 -16.76
CA GLN A 21 15.36 -12.45 -15.88
C GLN A 21 15.12 -12.13 -14.40
N LEU A 22 14.13 -11.30 -14.07
CA LEU A 22 13.82 -10.92 -12.70
C LEU A 22 12.92 -11.93 -11.98
N ALA A 23 12.97 -11.92 -10.64
CA ALA A 23 12.12 -12.74 -9.79
C ALA A 23 10.62 -12.45 -10.04
N VAL A 24 10.29 -11.17 -10.19
CA VAL A 24 8.96 -10.68 -10.61
C VAL A 24 9.17 -9.67 -11.74
N ALA A 25 8.41 -9.73 -12.82
CA ALA A 25 8.52 -8.74 -13.87
C ALA A 25 7.96 -7.39 -13.38
N PRO A 26 8.56 -6.23 -13.72
CA PRO A 26 8.16 -4.94 -13.17
C PRO A 26 6.67 -4.61 -13.34
N ARG A 27 6.11 -4.93 -14.51
CA ARG A 27 4.68 -4.72 -14.82
C ARG A 27 3.72 -5.56 -13.96
N ASP A 28 4.20 -6.68 -13.45
CA ASP A 28 3.41 -7.63 -12.67
C ASP A 28 3.59 -7.39 -11.16
N LEU A 29 4.52 -6.50 -10.77
CA LEU A 29 4.93 -6.28 -9.38
C LEU A 29 3.79 -5.73 -8.51
N ALA A 30 3.04 -4.74 -9.00
CA ALA A 30 1.93 -4.16 -8.26
C ALA A 30 0.86 -5.22 -7.96
N GLY A 31 0.51 -6.04 -8.96
CA GLY A 31 -0.48 -7.11 -8.80
C GLY A 31 0.01 -8.21 -7.85
N ALA A 32 1.27 -8.62 -7.99
CA ALA A 32 1.88 -9.59 -7.08
C ALA A 32 1.91 -9.09 -5.64
N TYR A 33 2.22 -7.81 -5.42
CA TYR A 33 2.30 -7.21 -4.09
C TYR A 33 0.91 -7.06 -3.44
N VAL A 34 -0.10 -6.62 -4.20
CA VAL A 34 -1.49 -6.63 -3.74
C VAL A 34 -1.94 -8.04 -3.38
N GLY A 35 -1.66 -9.03 -4.24
CA GLY A 35 -1.96 -10.43 -3.97
C GLY A 35 -1.31 -10.92 -2.68
N TYR A 36 -0.05 -10.56 -2.44
CA TYR A 36 0.67 -10.88 -1.21
C TYR A 36 0.03 -10.24 0.04
N LEU A 37 -0.35 -8.96 -0.01
CA LEU A 37 -0.97 -8.29 1.13
C LEU A 37 -2.35 -8.87 1.47
N MET A 38 -3.08 -9.38 0.48
CA MET A 38 -4.45 -9.89 0.67
C MET A 38 -4.51 -11.40 0.92
N GLY A 39 -3.59 -12.17 0.34
CA GLY A 39 -3.60 -13.64 0.35
C GLY A 39 -2.36 -14.30 0.97
N GLY A 40 -1.27 -13.55 1.18
CA GLY A 40 -0.06 -14.02 1.85
C GLY A 40 1.00 -14.69 0.97
N ASP A 41 0.70 -14.97 -0.29
CA ASP A 41 1.60 -15.65 -1.23
C ASP A 41 2.45 -14.67 -2.04
N GLY A 42 3.72 -14.99 -2.23
CA GLY A 42 4.61 -14.25 -3.13
C GLY A 42 6.07 -14.29 -2.73
N PRO A 43 7.00 -13.90 -3.63
CA PRO A 43 8.43 -13.94 -3.38
C PRO A 43 8.89 -12.70 -2.60
N PHE A 44 8.14 -12.21 -1.62
CA PHE A 44 8.47 -11.00 -0.89
C PHE A 44 9.29 -11.31 0.36
N ALA A 45 10.38 -10.57 0.56
CA ALA A 45 11.17 -10.64 1.77
C ALA A 45 10.34 -10.15 2.97
N PRO A 46 10.44 -10.78 4.15
CA PRO A 46 9.82 -10.27 5.37
C PRO A 46 10.31 -8.86 5.74
N GLY A 47 9.42 -8.02 6.26
CA GLY A 47 9.68 -6.64 6.60
C GLY A 47 8.43 -5.85 6.99
N VAL A 48 8.63 -4.57 7.30
CA VAL A 48 7.57 -3.64 7.73
C VAL A 48 6.48 -3.53 6.67
N LEU A 49 6.88 -3.34 5.41
CA LEU A 49 5.97 -3.19 4.27
C LEU A 49 5.53 -4.53 3.67
N THR A 50 5.74 -5.67 4.32
CA THR A 50 5.31 -6.98 3.80
C THR A 50 4.54 -7.74 4.87
N ASN A 51 5.16 -8.69 5.56
CA ASN A 51 4.44 -9.53 6.50
C ASN A 51 3.88 -8.72 7.67
N GLN A 52 4.59 -7.70 8.17
CA GLN A 52 4.06 -6.89 9.27
C GLN A 52 2.84 -6.07 8.84
N GLU A 53 2.87 -5.43 7.67
CA GLU A 53 1.72 -4.72 7.11
C GLU A 53 0.53 -5.69 6.93
N ARG A 54 0.76 -6.84 6.29
CA ARG A 54 -0.26 -7.87 6.09
C ARG A 54 -0.89 -8.33 7.41
N ASP A 55 -0.06 -8.65 8.39
CA ASP A 55 -0.51 -9.11 9.71
C ASP A 55 -1.28 -7.98 10.43
N GLY A 56 -0.87 -6.72 10.26
CA GLY A 56 -1.58 -5.53 10.74
C GLY A 56 -2.94 -5.31 10.07
N LEU A 57 -3.05 -5.54 8.76
CA LEU A 57 -4.33 -5.50 8.03
C LEU A 57 -5.27 -6.60 8.53
N ALA A 58 -4.76 -7.82 8.72
CA ALA A 58 -5.54 -8.93 9.27
C ALA A 58 -6.02 -8.65 10.71
N ALA A 59 -5.15 -8.09 11.55
CA ALA A 59 -5.49 -7.71 12.92
C ALA A 59 -6.56 -6.60 12.95
N SER A 60 -6.42 -5.60 12.08
CA SER A 60 -7.41 -4.52 11.88
C SER A 60 -8.78 -5.09 11.50
N ARG A 61 -8.85 -5.98 10.51
CA ARG A 61 -10.09 -6.66 10.12
C ARG A 61 -10.74 -7.36 11.29
N ALA A 62 -9.96 -8.15 12.02
CA ALA A 62 -10.44 -8.93 13.14
C ALA A 62 -10.94 -8.01 14.27
N ALA A 63 -10.29 -6.87 14.50
CA ALA A 63 -10.73 -5.90 15.51
C ALA A 63 -12.08 -5.25 15.14
N TYR A 64 -12.25 -4.78 13.91
CA TYR A 64 -13.53 -4.22 13.46
C TYR A 64 -14.65 -5.26 13.52
N THR A 65 -14.40 -6.47 13.02
CA THR A 65 -15.37 -7.57 13.04
C THR A 65 -15.82 -7.91 14.46
N ARG A 66 -14.88 -8.02 15.43
CA ARG A 66 -15.21 -8.29 16.84
C ARG A 66 -16.09 -7.22 17.47
N ASN A 67 -15.97 -5.98 17.00
CA ASN A 67 -16.76 -4.85 17.48
C ASN A 67 -18.08 -4.67 16.71
N GLY A 68 -18.49 -5.63 15.88
CA GLY A 68 -19.72 -5.54 15.08
C GLY A 68 -19.66 -4.54 13.93
N ALA A 69 -18.48 -4.06 13.57
CA ALA A 69 -18.26 -3.16 12.44
C ALA A 69 -17.77 -3.94 11.21
N GLY A 70 -18.22 -3.54 10.03
CA GLY A 70 -17.69 -3.97 8.74
C GLY A 70 -16.40 -3.22 8.38
N TRP A 71 -15.43 -3.95 7.84
CA TRP A 71 -14.23 -3.39 7.24
C TRP A 71 -13.91 -4.11 5.93
N ASP A 72 -14.10 -3.39 4.84
CA ASP A 72 -13.78 -3.85 3.49
C ASP A 72 -12.58 -3.07 2.97
N LEU A 73 -11.52 -3.79 2.65
CA LEU A 73 -10.36 -3.24 1.95
C LEU A 73 -10.29 -3.92 0.59
N THR A 74 -10.24 -3.10 -0.45
CA THR A 74 -9.94 -3.53 -1.81
C THR A 74 -8.67 -2.82 -2.25
N ALA A 75 -7.82 -3.52 -2.99
CA ALA A 75 -6.60 -2.97 -3.53
C ALA A 75 -6.41 -3.45 -4.96
N GLU A 76 -5.92 -2.56 -5.82
CA GLU A 76 -5.75 -2.79 -7.24
C GLU A 76 -4.37 -2.28 -7.68
N PRO A 77 -3.70 -2.97 -8.61
CA PRO A 77 -2.46 -2.50 -9.17
C PRO A 77 -2.70 -1.25 -10.04
N SER A 78 -1.81 -0.26 -9.95
CA SER A 78 -1.74 0.84 -10.91
C SER A 78 -0.88 0.46 -12.11
N ALA A 79 -1.19 1.01 -13.28
CA ALA A 79 -0.37 0.84 -14.48
C ALA A 79 0.92 1.69 -14.45
N ALA A 80 1.04 2.62 -13.50
CA ALA A 80 2.20 3.48 -13.33
C ALA A 80 3.39 2.67 -12.79
N VAL A 81 4.30 2.27 -13.69
CA VAL A 81 5.51 1.51 -13.35
C VAL A 81 6.72 2.11 -14.06
N HIS A 82 7.78 2.38 -13.30
CA HIS A 82 9.08 2.76 -13.82
C HIS A 82 10.13 1.80 -13.27
N SER A 83 11.02 1.30 -14.14
CA SER A 83 12.04 0.34 -13.73
C SER A 83 13.40 0.67 -14.32
N TYR A 84 14.41 0.52 -13.47
CA TYR A 84 15.80 0.83 -13.76
C TYR A 84 16.66 -0.39 -13.42
N ARG A 85 17.67 -0.66 -14.25
CA ARG A 85 18.61 -1.76 -14.00
C ARG A 85 19.47 -1.43 -12.78
N ALA A 86 19.56 -2.35 -11.82
CA ALA A 86 20.52 -2.26 -10.72
C ALA A 86 21.91 -2.81 -11.13
N ALA A 87 22.97 -2.41 -10.43
CA ALA A 87 24.35 -2.78 -10.77
C ALA A 87 24.63 -4.30 -10.68
N ASP A 88 23.92 -5.02 -9.81
CA ASP A 88 23.97 -6.48 -9.67
C ASP A 88 23.16 -7.22 -10.78
N GLY A 89 22.51 -6.46 -11.65
CA GLY A 89 21.64 -6.94 -12.71
C GLY A 89 20.23 -7.30 -12.26
N GLY A 90 19.83 -6.97 -11.02
CA GLY A 90 18.44 -6.84 -10.63
C GLY A 90 17.82 -5.54 -11.17
N ALA A 91 16.76 -5.08 -10.52
CA ALA A 91 16.07 -3.84 -10.85
C ALA A 91 15.60 -3.06 -9.63
N ILE A 92 15.60 -1.73 -9.75
CA ILE A 92 14.87 -0.82 -8.89
C ILE A 92 13.56 -0.50 -9.60
N VAL A 93 12.43 -0.80 -8.96
CA VAL A 93 11.09 -0.64 -9.56
C VAL A 93 10.27 0.31 -8.70
N PHE A 94 9.84 1.42 -9.31
CA PHE A 94 8.82 2.31 -8.79
C PHE A 94 7.47 1.85 -9.33
N PHE A 95 6.51 1.64 -8.45
CA PHE A 95 5.17 1.23 -8.83
C PHE A 95 4.15 1.84 -7.87
N GLU A 96 2.87 1.76 -8.21
CA GLU A 96 1.79 2.27 -7.38
C GLU A 96 0.71 1.21 -7.19
N ILE A 97 0.11 1.18 -6.00
CA ILE A 97 -1.15 0.50 -5.73
C ILE A 97 -2.25 1.52 -5.46
N ALA A 98 -3.47 1.24 -5.91
CA ALA A 98 -4.67 1.94 -5.47
C ALA A 98 -5.37 1.09 -4.42
N ALA A 99 -5.97 1.70 -3.41
CA ALA A 99 -6.81 0.98 -2.48
C ALA A 99 -8.07 1.80 -2.15
N ARG A 100 -9.17 1.09 -1.94
CA ARG A 100 -10.40 1.64 -1.40
C ARG A 100 -10.73 0.89 -0.13
N GLU A 101 -10.89 1.64 0.94
CA GLU A 101 -11.22 1.13 2.25
C GLU A 101 -12.58 1.67 2.67
N HIS A 102 -13.46 0.78 3.09
CA HIS A 102 -14.79 1.10 3.57
C HIS A 102 -14.95 0.57 5.00
N LEU A 103 -15.38 1.45 5.89
CA LEU A 103 -15.69 1.19 7.28
C LEU A 103 -17.17 1.46 7.49
N ALA A 104 -17.90 0.49 8.04
CA ALA A 104 -19.31 0.64 8.39
C ALA A 104 -19.53 0.14 9.82
N THR A 105 -20.01 0.99 10.71
CA THR A 105 -20.13 0.63 12.13
C THR A 105 -21.49 0.04 12.48
N HIS A 106 -22.51 0.30 11.67
CA HIS A 106 -23.90 -0.09 11.95
C HIS A 106 -24.38 0.33 13.36
N GLY A 107 -23.84 1.43 13.90
CA GLY A 107 -24.14 1.91 15.26
C GLY A 107 -23.50 1.10 16.40
N ALA A 108 -22.63 0.13 16.09
CA ALA A 108 -21.90 -0.66 17.08
C ALA A 108 -20.74 0.12 17.71
N ILE A 109 -20.10 1.00 16.93
CA ILE A 109 -19.06 1.93 17.37
C ILE A 109 -19.24 3.29 16.67
N CYS A 110 -18.61 4.35 17.19
CA CYS A 110 -18.60 5.67 16.58
C CYS A 110 -17.25 5.92 15.89
N LEU A 111 -17.24 6.20 14.58
CA LEU A 111 -16.02 6.69 13.92
C LEU A 111 -15.88 8.18 14.23
N LYS A 112 -14.99 8.54 15.16
CA LYS A 112 -14.79 9.92 15.60
C LYS A 112 -13.54 10.56 14.98
N GLN A 113 -13.75 11.68 14.30
CA GLN A 113 -12.71 12.58 13.86
C GLN A 113 -12.71 13.80 14.79
N ASP A 114 -11.78 13.85 15.74
CA ASP A 114 -11.69 14.99 16.66
C ASP A 114 -11.15 16.24 15.96
N GLN A 115 -11.55 17.40 16.46
CA GLN A 115 -11.00 18.68 16.00
C GLN A 115 -9.48 18.71 16.21
N GLY A 116 -8.74 19.09 15.16
CA GLY A 116 -7.27 19.14 15.20
C GLY A 116 -6.56 17.79 15.14
N ARG A 117 -7.29 16.67 15.06
CA ARG A 117 -6.72 15.36 14.75
C ARG A 117 -6.89 15.03 13.27
N ALA A 118 -6.14 14.03 12.80
CA ALA A 118 -6.16 13.52 11.42
C ALA A 118 -6.28 11.98 11.39
N ASN A 119 -7.06 11.39 12.32
CA ASN A 119 -7.19 9.93 12.47
C ASN A 119 -7.53 9.23 11.15
N TYR A 120 -8.43 9.84 10.37
CA TYR A 120 -8.86 9.31 9.09
C TYR A 120 -8.28 10.04 7.87
N GLY A 121 -7.37 10.99 8.10
CA GLY A 121 -6.79 11.88 7.09
C GLY A 121 -7.41 13.28 7.11
N PRO A 122 -6.75 14.26 6.46
CA PRO A 122 -7.17 15.66 6.47
C PRO A 122 -8.43 15.95 5.65
N SER A 123 -8.83 15.03 4.77
CA SER A 123 -10.04 15.14 3.95
C SER A 123 -11.32 14.79 4.70
N VAL A 124 -11.23 14.24 5.91
CA VAL A 124 -12.38 13.93 6.77
C VAL A 124 -12.60 15.09 7.74
N PRO A 125 -13.75 15.78 7.69
CA PRO A 125 -14.01 16.87 8.62
C PRO A 125 -14.18 16.36 10.06
N PRO A 126 -14.04 17.21 11.08
CA PRO A 126 -14.38 16.83 12.45
C PRO A 126 -15.84 16.40 12.57
N GLY A 127 -16.10 15.33 13.31
CA GLY A 127 -17.44 14.78 13.49
C GLY A 127 -17.46 13.29 13.81
N SER A 128 -18.68 12.76 13.90
CA SER A 128 -18.96 11.34 14.17
C SER A 128 -19.67 10.71 12.98
N TYR A 129 -19.24 9.52 12.58
CA TYR A 129 -19.70 8.86 11.36
C TYR A 129 -20.11 7.40 11.62
N ASP A 130 -21.16 6.97 10.93
CA ASP A 130 -21.58 5.56 10.85
C ASP A 130 -20.83 4.83 9.74
N GLU A 131 -20.45 5.54 8.67
CA GLU A 131 -19.69 5.00 7.56
C GLU A 131 -18.59 5.97 7.12
N LEU A 132 -17.45 5.42 6.73
CA LEU A 132 -16.32 6.14 6.16
C LEU A 132 -15.75 5.32 5.00
N THR A 133 -15.61 5.95 3.85
CA THR A 133 -14.85 5.39 2.73
C THR A 133 -13.63 6.26 2.45
N ARG A 134 -12.47 5.63 2.25
CA ARG A 134 -11.20 6.28 1.92
C ARG A 134 -10.66 5.73 0.62
N GLU A 135 -10.17 6.63 -0.22
CA GLU A 135 -9.41 6.29 -1.42
C GLU A 135 -7.93 6.58 -1.18
N LEU A 136 -7.12 5.57 -1.40
CA LEU A 136 -5.70 5.58 -1.08
C LEU A 136 -4.86 5.27 -2.31
N ARG A 137 -3.69 5.90 -2.39
CA ARG A 137 -2.63 5.59 -3.36
C ARG A 137 -1.37 5.24 -2.60
N GLY A 138 -0.75 4.14 -2.95
CA GLY A 138 0.49 3.66 -2.37
C GLY A 138 1.60 3.65 -3.42
N PRO A 139 2.30 4.77 -3.65
CA PRO A 139 3.58 4.76 -4.37
C PRO A 139 4.63 3.99 -3.56
N MET A 140 5.31 3.07 -4.23
CA MET A 140 6.22 2.09 -3.64
C MET A 140 7.54 2.05 -4.42
N VAL A 141 8.59 1.62 -3.74
CA VAL A 141 9.89 1.29 -4.34
C VAL A 141 10.24 -0.13 -3.94
N ALA A 142 10.54 -0.96 -4.94
CA ALA A 142 11.03 -2.31 -4.74
C ALA A 142 12.44 -2.51 -5.32
N LEU A 143 13.20 -3.38 -4.66
CA LEU A 143 14.40 -3.99 -5.20
C LEU A 143 14.02 -5.40 -5.65
N VAL A 144 14.13 -5.64 -6.94
CA VAL A 144 13.74 -6.90 -7.58
C VAL A 144 15.01 -7.61 -8.03
N PRO A 145 15.41 -8.72 -7.40
CA PRO A 145 16.60 -9.45 -7.81
C PRO A 145 16.37 -10.21 -9.12
N LYS A 146 17.46 -10.69 -9.71
CA LYS A 146 17.40 -11.74 -10.73
C LYS A 146 16.70 -12.98 -10.18
N ARG A 147 16.01 -13.70 -11.05
CA ARG A 147 15.38 -14.98 -10.74
C ARG A 147 16.45 -15.99 -10.33
N GLY A 148 16.16 -16.73 -9.27
CA GLY A 148 17.02 -17.79 -8.74
C GLY A 148 16.39 -18.44 -7.53
N SER A 149 16.96 -19.55 -7.08
CA SER A 149 16.60 -20.17 -5.80
C SER A 149 16.88 -19.19 -4.67
N ASN A 150 15.85 -18.80 -3.91
CA ASN A 150 15.86 -17.81 -2.82
C ASN A 150 15.83 -16.32 -3.25
N ALA A 151 15.54 -16.02 -4.51
CA ALA A 151 15.34 -14.64 -4.93
C ALA A 151 14.08 -14.05 -4.27
N GLN A 152 14.25 -13.02 -3.43
CA GLN A 152 13.16 -12.32 -2.77
C GLN A 152 13.13 -10.84 -3.16
N VAL A 153 11.93 -10.34 -3.46
CA VAL A 153 11.65 -8.94 -3.70
C VAL A 153 11.61 -8.20 -2.37
N VAL A 154 12.35 -7.11 -2.26
CA VAL A 154 12.33 -6.23 -1.08
C VAL A 154 11.50 -5.00 -1.42
N ILE A 155 10.45 -4.72 -0.64
CA ILE A 155 9.77 -3.42 -0.68
C ILE A 155 10.58 -2.46 0.20
N ALA A 156 11.42 -1.65 -0.44
CA ALA A 156 12.41 -0.82 0.24
C ALA A 156 11.81 0.45 0.83
N ALA A 157 10.78 1.01 0.17
CA ALA A 157 10.08 2.19 0.64
C ALA A 157 8.64 2.20 0.11
N GLY A 158 7.79 2.89 0.84
CA GLY A 158 6.39 3.07 0.51
C GLY A 158 5.77 4.13 1.39
N TYR A 159 4.78 4.83 0.87
CA TYR A 159 3.94 5.69 1.67
C TYR A 159 2.52 5.66 1.13
N VAL A 160 1.56 5.98 1.99
CA VAL A 160 0.14 5.98 1.63
C VAL A 160 -0.36 7.42 1.56
N LEU A 161 -0.79 7.81 0.37
CA LEU A 161 -1.52 9.03 0.11
C LEU A 161 -3.01 8.78 0.27
N ARG A 162 -3.70 9.61 1.05
CA ARG A 162 -5.16 9.61 1.15
C ARG A 162 -5.67 10.69 0.21
N ILE A 163 -6.29 10.26 -0.89
CA ILE A 163 -6.65 11.14 -2.01
C ILE A 163 -8.05 11.72 -1.81
N ALA A 164 -8.98 10.89 -1.35
CA ALA A 164 -10.36 11.29 -1.12
C ALA A 164 -10.93 10.52 0.07
N ALA A 165 -11.96 11.11 0.67
CA ALA A 165 -12.79 10.43 1.66
C ALA A 165 -14.25 10.85 1.49
N SER A 166 -15.16 9.94 1.78
CA SER A 166 -16.59 10.22 1.89
C SER A 166 -17.11 9.65 3.20
N THR A 167 -18.01 10.37 3.85
CA THR A 167 -18.56 9.96 5.15
C THR A 167 -20.08 9.95 5.13
N LYS A 168 -20.65 9.12 6.01
CA LYS A 168 -22.04 9.16 6.40
C LYS A 168 -22.11 9.57 7.86
N PRO A 169 -22.62 10.77 8.19
CA PRO A 169 -22.75 11.22 9.56
C PRO A 169 -23.53 10.22 10.41
N SER A 170 -23.13 10.08 11.67
CA SER A 170 -23.85 9.23 12.59
C SER A 170 -25.22 9.83 12.90
N SER A 171 -26.25 9.00 12.81
CA SER A 171 -27.60 9.34 13.27
C SER A 171 -27.85 8.97 14.74
N ASP A 172 -26.90 8.27 15.37
CA ASP A 172 -27.00 7.81 16.74
C ASP A 172 -26.59 8.92 17.72
N SER A 173 -27.50 9.30 18.60
CA SER A 173 -27.24 10.31 19.65
C SER A 173 -26.13 9.90 20.62
N ARG A 174 -25.80 8.61 20.73
CA ARG A 174 -24.66 8.12 21.52
C ARG A 174 -23.31 8.48 20.90
N CYS A 175 -23.30 8.83 19.61
CA CYS A 175 -22.10 9.21 18.89
C CYS A 175 -21.90 10.73 18.78
N LEU A 176 -22.92 11.54 19.11
CA LEU A 176 -22.86 13.00 19.08
C LEU A 176 -22.07 13.58 20.27
#